data_AF-A2WPI8-F1
#
_entry.id   AF-A2WPI8-F1
#
_cell.length_a   1.000
_cell.length_b   1.000
_cell.length_c   1.000
_cell.angle_alpha   90.00
_cell.angle_beta   90.00
_cell.angle_gamma   90.00
#
_symmetry.space_group_name_H-M   'P 1'
#
loop_
_entity.id
_entity.type
_entity.pdbx_description
1 polymer ?
#
loop_
_entity_poly.entity_id
_entity_poly.type
_entity_poly.pdbx_seq_one_letter_code
_entity_poly.pdbx_strand_id
1 'polypeptide(L)'
;MMVPLDPSSKPTSQRRIAEGDTVVVYERHDAMRAVAVRPGAVLQNRFGVFRHDDWIGRPFGCKVHSAASAGGGGKGKGGGFVHLLAPTPELWTLVLSHRTQILYLADISLVVSYLELVPGCLVLESGTGSGSLTTSLARAVAPHGRVCTFDFHDQRAASARY
;
A
#
# COMPACT_ATOMS: atom_id res chain seq x y z
N MET A 1 -0.65 3.00 35.03
CA MET A 1 0.29 2.06 34.37
C MET A 1 -0.10 1.97 32.92
N MET A 2 0.80 2.33 32.00
CA MET A 2 0.54 2.26 30.55
C MET A 2 0.69 0.79 30.13
N VAL A 3 -0.41 0.14 29.78
CA VAL A 3 -0.39 -1.24 29.29
C VAL A 3 0.44 -1.26 27.99
N PRO A 4 1.46 -2.13 27.86
CA PRO A 4 2.20 -2.24 26.62
C PRO A 4 1.24 -2.66 25.51
N LEU A 5 1.08 -1.78 24.52
CA LEU A 5 0.34 -2.08 23.28
C LEU A 5 1.06 -3.22 22.55
N ASP A 6 0.33 -4.31 22.27
CA ASP A 6 0.78 -5.46 21.48
C ASP A 6 1.47 -4.95 20.20
N PRO A 7 2.64 -5.47 19.77
CA PRO A 7 3.22 -5.15 18.47
C PRO A 7 2.24 -5.28 17.28
N SER A 8 1.15 -6.06 17.39
CA SER A 8 0.04 -6.10 16.43
C SER A 8 -0.87 -4.86 16.41
N SER A 9 -0.81 -4.02 17.44
CA SER A 9 -1.66 -2.82 17.62
C SER A 9 -1.02 -1.51 17.15
N LYS A 10 0.21 -1.57 16.61
CA LYS A 10 0.88 -0.40 16.03
C LYS A 10 0.38 -0.17 14.60
N PRO A 11 0.13 1.09 14.18
CA PRO A 11 -0.17 1.40 12.79
C PRO A 11 0.90 0.80 11.86
N THR A 12 0.50 0.37 10.65
CA THR A 12 1.41 -0.25 9.67
C THR A 12 2.67 0.58 9.42
N SER A 13 2.59 1.91 9.49
CA SER A 13 3.74 2.81 9.35
C SER A 13 4.77 2.73 10.47
N GLN A 14 4.42 2.20 11.63
CA GLN A 14 5.27 2.15 12.83
C GLN A 14 5.92 0.77 13.08
N ARG A 15 5.59 -0.24 12.27
CA ARG A 15 6.24 -1.56 12.31
C ARG A 15 7.36 -1.67 11.27
N ARG A 16 8.13 -2.76 11.38
CA ARG A 16 9.13 -3.14 10.38
C ARG A 16 8.47 -3.93 9.26
N ILE A 17 9.05 -3.82 8.07
CA ILE A 17 8.66 -4.59 6.88
C ILE A 17 8.94 -6.06 7.15
N ALA A 18 7.97 -6.91 6.85
CA ALA A 18 8.04 -8.36 6.96
C ALA A 18 7.70 -9.01 5.61
N GLU A 19 7.98 -10.31 5.51
CA GLU A 19 7.48 -11.12 4.41
C GLU A 19 5.95 -11.08 4.33
N GLY A 20 5.41 -11.04 3.11
CA GLY A 20 3.97 -10.96 2.87
C GLY A 20 3.40 -9.54 2.91
N ASP A 21 4.15 -8.55 3.40
CA ASP A 21 3.70 -7.17 3.40
C ASP A 21 3.55 -6.61 1.98
N THR A 22 2.49 -5.83 1.77
CA THR A 22 2.42 -4.91 0.64
C THR A 22 3.16 -3.62 1.00
N VAL A 23 4.17 -3.28 0.21
CA VAL A 23 4.93 -2.03 0.33
C VAL A 23 4.62 -1.14 -0.87
N VAL A 24 4.38 0.14 -0.64
CA VAL A 24 4.31 1.12 -1.74
C VAL A 24 5.72 1.62 -2.02
N VAL A 25 6.29 1.16 -3.13
CA VAL A 25 7.60 1.60 -3.59
C VAL A 25 7.44 2.92 -4.31
N TYR A 26 7.85 3.99 -3.64
CA TYR A 26 7.83 5.34 -4.17
C TYR A 26 9.15 5.64 -4.88
N GLU A 27 9.07 5.84 -6.20
CA GLU A 27 10.23 6.12 -7.03
C GLU A 27 10.34 7.62 -7.34
N ARG A 28 9.22 8.23 -7.75
CA ARG A 28 9.04 9.66 -8.02
C ARG A 28 7.57 10.04 -7.78
N HIS A 29 7.28 11.34 -7.83
CA HIS A 29 5.91 11.86 -7.63
C HIS A 29 4.86 11.25 -8.57
N ASP A 30 5.26 10.87 -9.78
CA ASP A 30 4.44 10.30 -10.85
C ASP A 30 4.62 8.77 -11.01
N ALA A 31 5.47 8.15 -10.20
CA ALA A 31 5.85 6.76 -10.35
C ALA A 31 5.97 6.07 -9.00
N MET A 32 4.97 5.25 -8.71
CA MET A 32 4.89 4.41 -7.53
C MET A 32 4.21 3.09 -7.90
N ARG A 33 4.47 2.06 -7.10
CA ARG A 33 3.86 0.74 -7.29
C ARG A 33 3.71 0.00 -5.97
N ALA A 34 2.62 -0.75 -5.83
CA ALA A 34 2.47 -1.73 -4.77
C ALA A 34 3.29 -2.98 -5.08
N VAL A 35 4.09 -3.44 -4.13
CA VAL A 35 4.93 -4.63 -4.26
C VAL A 35 4.73 -5.51 -3.03
N ALA A 36 4.39 -6.78 -3.24
CA ALA A 36 4.36 -7.78 -2.19
C ALA A 36 5.79 -8.24 -1.87
N VAL A 37 6.19 -8.11 -0.61
CA VAL A 37 7.52 -8.49 -0.12
C VAL A 37 7.60 -10.01 -0.01
N ARG A 38 8.64 -10.59 -0.59
CA ARG A 38 8.88 -12.04 -0.65
C ARG A 38 10.39 -12.27 -0.58
N PRO A 39 10.90 -13.18 0.29
CA PRO A 39 12.31 -13.52 0.34
C PRO A 39 12.86 -13.95 -1.03
N GLY A 40 14.07 -13.53 -1.36
CA GLY A 40 14.74 -13.81 -2.64
C GLY A 40 14.15 -13.11 -3.87
N ALA A 41 13.00 -12.44 -3.75
CA ALA A 41 12.43 -11.68 -4.85
C ALA A 41 13.18 -10.35 -5.07
N VAL A 42 13.11 -9.86 -6.31
CA VAL A 42 13.86 -8.70 -6.76
C VAL A 42 12.94 -7.77 -7.53
N LEU A 43 12.99 -6.49 -7.15
CA LEU A 43 12.36 -5.41 -7.88
C LEU A 43 13.38 -4.74 -8.79
N GLN A 44 13.10 -4.71 -10.09
CA GLN A 44 13.90 -3.96 -11.07
C GLN A 44 13.12 -2.76 -11.60
N ASN A 45 13.83 -1.65 -11.80
CA ASN A 45 13.34 -0.46 -12.53
C ASN A 45 14.50 0.36 -13.09
N ARG A 46 14.16 1.53 -13.64
CA ARG A 46 15.10 2.55 -14.12
C ARG A 46 16.10 3.08 -13.08
N PHE A 47 15.88 2.84 -11.77
CA PHE A 47 16.78 3.25 -10.68
C PHE A 47 17.74 2.13 -10.26
N GLY A 48 17.54 0.92 -10.76
CA GLY A 48 18.42 -0.22 -10.56
C GLY A 48 17.68 -1.46 -10.04
N VAL A 49 18.43 -2.28 -9.32
CA VAL A 49 17.98 -3.57 -8.80
C VAL A 49 17.85 -3.47 -7.28
N PHE A 50 16.70 -3.86 -6.74
CA PHE A 50 16.40 -3.80 -5.31
C PHE A 50 15.96 -5.19 -4.83
N ARG A 51 16.73 -5.82 -3.96
CA ARG A 51 16.40 -7.13 -3.39
C ARG A 51 15.44 -6.96 -2.23
N HIS A 52 14.38 -7.77 -2.17
CA HIS A 52 13.41 -7.73 -1.09
C HIS A 52 14.03 -8.14 0.26
N ASP A 53 15.08 -8.98 0.23
CA ASP A 53 15.85 -9.36 1.42
C ASP A 53 16.47 -8.14 2.12
N ASP A 54 16.84 -7.10 1.35
CA ASP A 54 17.39 -5.85 1.89
C ASP A 54 16.30 -4.94 2.50
N TRP A 55 15.02 -5.31 2.38
CA TRP A 55 13.88 -4.53 2.87
C TRP A 55 13.32 -5.12 4.16
N ILE A 56 13.30 -6.46 4.26
CA ILE A 56 12.79 -7.17 5.43
C ILE A 56 13.54 -6.72 6.68
N GLY A 57 12.79 -6.46 7.74
CA GLY A 57 13.30 -5.93 9.00
C GLY A 57 13.58 -4.43 8.99
N ARG A 58 13.50 -3.71 7.86
CA ARG A 58 13.64 -2.24 7.84
C ARG A 58 12.34 -1.54 8.23
N PRO A 59 12.40 -0.33 8.80
CA PRO A 59 11.19 0.45 9.04
C PRO A 59 10.58 0.94 7.72
N PHE A 60 9.25 1.06 7.67
CA PHE A 60 8.58 1.81 6.62
C PHE A 60 9.04 3.28 6.61
N GLY A 61 8.95 3.92 5.45
CA GLY A 61 9.47 5.26 5.17
C GLY A 61 10.96 5.31 4.86
N CYS A 62 11.70 4.19 4.98
CA CYS A 62 13.14 4.21 4.76
C CYS A 62 13.50 4.33 3.26
N LYS A 63 14.65 4.97 3.01
CA LYS A 63 15.29 5.05 1.70
C LYS A 63 16.17 3.83 1.47
N VAL A 64 15.98 3.13 0.36
CA VAL A 64 16.82 2.00 -0.05
C VAL A 64 17.55 2.34 -1.34
N HIS A 65 18.82 1.96 -1.42
CA HIS A 65 19.66 2.16 -2.60
C HIS A 65 19.66 0.90 -3.46
N SER A 66 19.83 1.07 -4.77
CA SER A 66 19.98 -0.08 -5.66
C SER A 66 21.28 -0.83 -5.35
N ALA A 67 21.22 -2.15 -5.52
CA ALA A 67 22.40 -3.01 -5.41
C ALA A 67 23.47 -2.53 -6.41
N ALA A 68 24.72 -2.45 -5.96
CA ALA A 68 25.84 -2.11 -6.83
C ALA A 68 25.89 -3.13 -7.98
N SER A 69 25.86 -2.65 -9.22
CA SER A 69 26.13 -3.51 -10.37
C SER A 69 27.56 -4.04 -10.22
N ALA A 70 27.70 -5.35 -10.02
CA ALA A 70 28.98 -6.04 -10.03
C ALA A 70 29.57 -5.97 -11.45
N GLY A 71 30.25 -4.87 -11.78
CA GLY A 71 30.88 -4.66 -13.08
C GLY A 71 31.03 -3.18 -13.43
N GLY A 72 32.21 -2.62 -13.17
CA GLY A 72 32.60 -1.30 -13.69
C GLY A 72 33.34 -0.44 -12.66
N GLY A 73 34.67 -0.54 -12.63
CA GLY A 73 35.57 0.28 -11.83
C GLY A 73 35.57 1.75 -12.25
N GLY A 74 34.59 2.51 -11.79
CA GLY A 74 34.53 3.96 -11.93
C GLY A 74 33.91 4.60 -10.69
N LYS A 75 34.75 5.20 -9.84
CA LYS A 75 34.32 6.17 -8.82
C LYS A 75 33.44 7.23 -9.49
N GLY A 76 32.15 7.31 -9.17
CA GLY A 76 31.40 8.56 -9.38
C GLY A 76 29.95 8.56 -9.90
N LYS A 77 29.16 7.48 -9.84
CA LYS A 77 27.69 7.62 -10.03
C LYS A 77 26.92 6.85 -8.94
N GLY A 78 26.41 7.58 -7.97
CA GLY A 78 25.57 7.05 -6.90
C GLY A 78 24.39 6.27 -7.48
N GLY A 79 24.24 5.02 -7.05
CA GLY A 79 23.11 4.18 -7.45
C GLY A 79 21.77 4.86 -7.14
N GLY A 80 20.76 4.59 -7.97
CA GLY A 80 19.41 5.08 -7.75
C GLY A 80 18.84 4.60 -6.41
N PHE A 81 17.76 5.23 -5.96
CA PHE A 81 17.11 4.89 -4.71
C PHE A 81 15.59 4.91 -4.86
N VAL A 82 14.91 4.26 -3.93
CA VAL A 82 13.45 4.32 -3.76
C VAL A 82 13.12 4.47 -2.27
N HIS A 83 11.90 4.93 -1.96
CA HIS A 83 11.36 4.91 -0.60
C HIS A 83 10.36 3.78 -0.45
N LEU A 84 10.40 3.08 0.69
CA LEU A 84 9.49 1.99 1.00
C LEU A 84 8.39 2.48 1.94
N LEU A 85 7.25 2.90 1.38
CA LEU A 85 6.16 3.49 2.15
C LEU A 85 5.17 2.43 2.63
N ALA A 86 4.60 2.65 3.81
CA ALA A 86 3.49 1.84 4.29
C ALA A 86 2.26 2.08 3.40
N PRO A 87 1.46 1.04 3.10
CA PRO A 87 0.26 1.22 2.32
C PRO A 87 -0.78 2.02 3.12
N THR A 88 -1.35 3.04 2.49
CA THR A 88 -2.53 3.76 2.97
C THR A 88 -3.57 3.76 1.86
N PRO A 89 -4.87 3.96 2.14
CA PRO A 89 -5.89 4.10 1.10
C PRO A 89 -5.56 5.16 0.04
N GLU A 90 -4.94 6.28 0.42
CA GLU A 90 -4.50 7.32 -0.52
C GLU A 90 -3.43 6.80 -1.47
N LEU A 91 -2.37 6.18 -0.94
CA LEU A 91 -1.31 5.62 -1.76
C LEU A 91 -1.82 4.45 -2.60
N TRP A 92 -2.67 3.60 -2.02
CA TRP A 92 -3.30 2.47 -2.69
C TRP A 92 -4.11 2.92 -3.91
N THR A 93 -4.90 3.98 -3.75
CA THR A 93 -5.67 4.59 -4.86
C THR A 93 -4.78 4.94 -6.06
N LEU A 94 -3.52 5.30 -5.83
CA LEU A 94 -2.57 5.67 -6.88
C LEU A 94 -1.81 4.48 -7.50
N VAL A 95 -1.76 3.33 -6.82
CA VAL A 95 -0.96 2.17 -7.27
C VAL A 95 -1.77 0.91 -7.56
N LEU A 96 -3.06 0.90 -7.22
CA LEU A 96 -3.92 -0.25 -7.46
C LEU A 96 -4.02 -0.56 -8.95
N SER A 97 -4.20 -1.84 -9.27
CA SER A 97 -4.46 -2.24 -10.66
C SER A 97 -5.88 -1.86 -11.05
N HIS A 98 -6.02 -0.92 -11.97
CA HIS A 98 -7.31 -0.50 -12.49
C HIS A 98 -7.99 -1.65 -13.25
N ARG A 99 -9.17 -2.04 -12.79
CA ARG A 99 -10.10 -2.93 -13.49
C ARG A 99 -11.34 -2.18 -13.98
N THR A 100 -11.57 -1.02 -13.39
CA THR A 100 -12.71 -0.13 -13.62
C THR A 100 -12.26 1.32 -13.51
N GLN A 101 -13.14 2.25 -13.88
CA GLN A 101 -13.01 3.62 -13.38
C GLN A 101 -13.08 3.62 -11.85
N ILE A 102 -12.32 4.51 -11.21
CA ILE A 102 -12.25 4.63 -9.76
C ILE A 102 -12.58 6.05 -9.31
N LEU A 103 -12.97 6.19 -8.04
CA LEU A 103 -12.92 7.48 -7.34
C LEU A 103 -11.51 7.75 -6.84
N TYR A 104 -11.12 9.02 -6.87
CA TYR A 104 -9.88 9.53 -6.30
C TYR A 104 -10.15 10.27 -5.00
N LEU A 105 -9.07 10.65 -4.32
CA LEU A 105 -9.12 11.15 -2.94
C LEU A 105 -10.06 12.36 -2.74
N ALA A 106 -10.16 13.27 -3.73
CA ALA A 106 -11.06 14.42 -3.63
C ALA A 106 -12.51 13.97 -3.42
N ASP A 107 -13.04 13.13 -4.31
CA ASP A 107 -14.42 12.63 -4.22
C ASP A 107 -14.60 11.69 -3.02
N ILE A 108 -13.63 10.81 -2.76
CA ILE A 108 -13.67 9.90 -1.61
C ILE A 108 -13.78 10.69 -0.30
N SER A 109 -13.02 11.78 -0.17
CA SER A 109 -13.06 12.61 1.05
C SER A 109 -14.44 13.23 1.27
N LEU A 110 -15.12 13.65 0.20
CA LEU A 110 -16.48 14.17 0.27
C LEU A 110 -17.48 13.07 0.62
N VAL A 111 -17.37 11.88 0.02
CA VAL A 111 -18.23 10.73 0.35
C VAL A 111 -18.11 10.36 1.83
N VAL A 112 -16.88 10.22 2.34
CA VAL A 112 -16.64 9.89 3.76
C VAL A 112 -17.21 10.97 4.68
N SER A 113 -17.05 12.25 4.31
CA SER A 113 -17.49 13.38 5.13
C SER A 113 -19.02 13.53 5.13
N TYR A 114 -19.67 13.49 3.97
CA TYR A 114 -21.12 13.67 3.86
C TYR A 114 -21.93 12.47 4.38
N LEU A 115 -21.36 11.27 4.36
CA LEU A 115 -21.96 10.10 4.99
C LEU A 115 -21.65 10.01 6.48
N GLU A 116 -20.93 11.00 7.04
CA GLU A 116 -20.57 11.09 8.46
C GLU A 116 -19.93 9.78 8.98
N LEU A 117 -19.06 9.17 8.15
CA LEU A 117 -18.50 7.87 8.49
C LEU A 117 -17.53 8.00 9.67
N VAL A 118 -17.80 7.20 10.69
CA VAL A 118 -17.01 7.13 11.92
C VAL A 118 -16.71 5.66 12.27
N PRO A 119 -15.72 5.40 13.14
CA PRO A 119 -15.45 4.07 13.65
C PRO A 119 -16.72 3.40 14.19
N GLY A 120 -17.00 2.17 13.75
CA GLY A 120 -18.19 1.41 14.15
C GLY A 120 -19.33 1.39 13.14
N CYS A 121 -19.33 2.27 12.13
CA CYS A 121 -20.38 2.27 11.10
C CYS A 121 -20.41 0.95 10.30
N LEU A 122 -21.63 0.52 9.92
CA LEU A 122 -21.86 -0.49 8.90
C LEU A 122 -22.13 0.21 7.58
N VAL A 123 -21.29 -0.02 6.57
CA VAL A 123 -21.41 0.60 5.25
C VAL A 123 -21.72 -0.47 4.22
N LEU A 124 -22.70 -0.19 3.36
CA LEU A 124 -23.00 -1.00 2.19
C LEU A 124 -22.44 -0.28 0.95
N GLU A 125 -21.62 -0.98 0.17
CA GLU A 125 -21.04 -0.48 -1.07
C GLU A 125 -21.45 -1.38 -2.24
N SER A 126 -21.85 -0.78 -3.36
CA SER A 126 -22.04 -1.48 -4.63
C SER A 126 -21.81 -0.47 -5.76
N GLY A 127 -20.90 -0.67 -6.73
CA GLY A 127 -20.05 -1.84 -6.97
C GLY A 127 -18.64 -1.77 -6.37
N THR A 128 -18.03 -2.91 -6.03
CA THR A 128 -16.65 -2.98 -5.50
C THR A 128 -15.60 -2.47 -6.50
N GLY A 129 -15.73 -2.85 -7.78
CA GLY A 129 -14.85 -2.42 -8.86
C GLY A 129 -13.37 -2.72 -8.59
N SER A 130 -12.55 -1.66 -8.58
CA SER A 130 -11.11 -1.78 -8.31
C SER A 130 -10.74 -1.69 -6.83
N GLY A 131 -11.70 -1.41 -5.94
CA GLY A 131 -11.49 -1.34 -4.49
C GLY A 131 -10.91 -0.02 -3.95
N SER A 132 -10.86 1.04 -4.78
CA SER A 132 -10.34 2.36 -4.37
C SER A 132 -11.15 2.93 -3.18
N LEU A 133 -12.46 3.10 -3.37
CA LEU A 133 -13.36 3.59 -2.33
C LEU A 133 -13.43 2.64 -1.14
N THR A 134 -13.58 1.33 -1.40
CA THR A 134 -13.67 0.27 -0.38
C THR A 134 -12.58 0.37 0.69
N THR A 135 -11.32 0.56 0.29
CA THR A 135 -10.21 0.67 1.26
C THR A 135 -10.29 1.91 2.13
N SER A 136 -10.78 3.02 1.59
CA SER A 136 -11.00 4.27 2.35
C SER A 136 -12.18 4.15 3.31
N LEU A 137 -13.28 3.52 2.87
CA LEU A 137 -14.42 3.20 3.72
C LEU A 137 -14.00 2.28 4.88
N ALA A 138 -13.24 1.23 4.58
CA ALA A 138 -12.78 0.28 5.58
C ALA A 138 -11.93 0.95 6.66
N ARG A 139 -11.04 1.86 6.27
CA ARG A 139 -10.25 2.66 7.23
C ARG A 139 -11.14 3.60 8.05
N ALA A 140 -12.11 4.26 7.43
CA ALA A 140 -12.98 5.22 8.12
C ALA A 140 -13.82 4.57 9.23
N VAL A 141 -14.27 3.33 9.01
CA VAL A 141 -15.12 2.61 9.96
C VAL A 141 -14.36 1.69 10.93
N ALA A 142 -13.06 1.45 10.69
CA ALA A 142 -12.21 0.67 11.58
C ALA A 142 -12.09 1.33 12.98
N PRO A 143 -11.80 0.56 14.06
CA PRO A 143 -11.57 -0.88 14.07
C PRO A 143 -12.84 -1.71 14.31
N HIS A 144 -13.99 -1.08 14.61
CA HIS A 144 -15.19 -1.77 15.05
C HIS A 144 -16.32 -1.82 14.01
N GLY A 145 -16.19 -1.06 12.93
CA GLY A 145 -17.17 -1.02 11.84
C GLY A 145 -16.89 -2.08 10.78
N ARG A 146 -17.76 -2.11 9.78
CA ARG A 146 -17.70 -3.09 8.69
C ARG A 146 -18.14 -2.47 7.38
N VAL A 147 -17.46 -2.84 6.30
CA VAL A 147 -17.89 -2.54 4.93
C VAL A 147 -18.34 -3.84 4.28
N CYS A 148 -19.60 -3.89 3.84
CA CYS A 148 -20.12 -4.97 3.01
C CYS A 148 -20.19 -4.45 1.57
N THR A 149 -19.28 -4.92 0.74
CA THR A 149 -19.20 -4.52 -0.67
C THR A 149 -19.69 -5.64 -1.59
N PHE A 150 -20.34 -5.26 -2.69
CA PHE A 150 -20.90 -6.17 -3.67
C PHE A 150 -20.43 -5.80 -5.07
N ASP A 151 -20.11 -6.79 -5.89
CA ASP A 151 -19.87 -6.61 -7.32
C ASP A 151 -20.58 -7.72 -8.07
N PHE A 152 -21.40 -7.36 -9.06
CA PHE A 152 -22.17 -8.33 -9.82
C PHE A 152 -21.32 -9.14 -10.79
N HIS A 153 -20.10 -8.66 -11.10
CA HIS A 153 -19.23 -9.29 -12.07
C HIS A 153 -18.23 -10.22 -11.37
N ASP A 154 -18.46 -11.52 -11.47
CA ASP A 154 -17.71 -12.55 -10.74
C ASP A 154 -16.20 -12.39 -10.80
N GLN A 155 -15.61 -12.12 -11.97
CA GLN A 155 -14.16 -11.94 -12.09
C GLN A 155 -13.63 -10.73 -11.30
N ARG A 156 -14.40 -9.63 -11.24
CA ARG A 156 -14.02 -8.43 -10.48
C ARG A 156 -14.19 -8.69 -8.98
N ALA A 157 -15.29 -9.33 -8.59
CA ALA A 157 -15.53 -9.76 -7.22
C ALA A 157 -14.42 -10.71 -6.71
N ALA A 158 -14.03 -11.70 -7.51
CA ALA A 158 -12.95 -12.63 -7.17
C ALA A 158 -11.59 -11.92 -7.02
N SER A 159 -11.28 -10.99 -7.94
CA SER A 159 -10.03 -10.22 -7.88
C SER A 159 -9.93 -9.28 -6.68
N ALA A 160 -11.07 -8.83 -6.13
CA ALA A 160 -11.11 -7.93 -4.98
C ALA A 160 -11.01 -8.66 -3.61
N ARG A 161 -11.15 -9.99 -3.58
CA ARG A 161 -11.05 -10.82 -2.36
C ARG A 161 -9.62 -11.22 -1.98
N TYR A 162 -8.65 -10.89 -2.84
CA TYR A 162 -7.25 -11.32 -2.75
C TYR A 162 -6.40 -10.44 -1.84
#